data_AF-A0A1H6VI52-F1
#
_entry.id   AF-A0A1H6VI52-F1
#
_cell.length_a   1.000
_cell.length_b   1.000
_cell.length_c   1.000
_cell.angle_alpha   90.00
_cell.angle_beta   90.00
_cell.angle_gamma   90.00
#
_symmetry.space_group_name_H-M   'P 1'
#
loop_
_entity.id
_entity.type
_entity.pdbx_description
1 polymer ?
#
loop_
_entity_poly.entity_id
_entity_poly.type
_entity_poly.pdbx_seq_one_letter_code
_entity_poly.pdbx_strand_id
1 'polypeptide(L)'
;MEATTLAVLILLPAVGVFAYAGWFEYRRWKQEGPKSYGLTYDPETNTTHVGALAEGEDGFDPEEFEPVNEQQDDTDAVAEQCAADTEDHAEQGRNADDRRKDPDRRNRQGT
;
A
#
# COMPACT_ATOMS: atom_id res chain seq x y z
N MET A 1 -43.89 17.67 44.98
CA MET A 1 -43.41 17.28 43.64
C MET A 1 -43.21 15.78 43.68
N GLU A 2 -43.91 15.05 42.81
CA GLU A 2 -43.79 13.59 42.74
C GLU A 2 -42.46 13.22 42.07
N ALA A 3 -41.81 12.14 42.52
CA ALA A 3 -40.53 11.68 41.93
C ALA A 3 -40.66 11.38 40.42
N THR A 4 -41.82 10.87 40.00
CA THR A 4 -42.16 10.61 38.61
C THR A 4 -42.12 11.88 37.75
N THR A 5 -42.64 13.01 38.27
CA THR A 5 -42.61 14.29 37.54
C THR A 5 -41.19 14.77 37.28
N LEU A 6 -40.30 14.61 38.28
CA LEU A 6 -38.90 14.99 38.15
C LEU A 6 -38.18 14.09 37.13
N ALA A 7 -38.43 12.78 37.18
CA ALA A 7 -37.84 11.82 36.25
C ALA A 7 -38.25 12.12 34.79
N VAL A 8 -39.53 12.42 34.54
CA VAL A 8 -40.01 12.79 33.21
C VAL A 8 -39.34 14.08 32.72
N LEU A 9 -39.23 15.11 33.57
CA LEU A 9 -38.56 16.36 33.20
C LEU A 9 -37.09 16.17 32.81
N ILE A 10 -36.38 15.28 33.51
CA ILE A 10 -34.98 14.97 33.23
C ILE A 10 -34.83 14.15 31.94
N LEU A 11 -35.74 13.20 31.68
CA LEU A 11 -35.66 12.32 30.51
C LEU A 11 -36.19 12.97 29.22
N LEU A 12 -37.13 13.91 29.33
CA LEU A 12 -37.77 14.58 28.19
C LEU A 12 -36.77 15.11 27.13
N PRO A 13 -35.68 15.82 27.47
CA PRO A 13 -34.73 16.30 26.45
C PRO A 13 -34.04 15.15 25.71
N ALA A 14 -33.64 14.08 26.41
CA ALA A 14 -33.01 12.93 25.78
C ALA A 14 -34.00 12.22 24.84
N VAL A 15 -35.22 11.96 25.32
CA VAL A 15 -36.30 11.37 24.51
C VAL A 15 -36.58 12.23 23.27
N GLY A 16 -36.59 13.55 23.41
CA GLY A 16 -36.77 14.47 22.29
C GLY A 16 -35.69 14.34 21.22
N VAL A 17 -34.42 14.24 21.60
CA VAL A 17 -33.30 14.03 20.66
C VAL A 17 -33.45 12.70 19.93
N PHE A 18 -33.72 11.60 20.64
CA PHE A 18 -33.88 10.28 20.01
C PHE A 18 -35.12 10.21 19.10
N ALA A 19 -36.23 10.81 19.51
CA ALA A 19 -37.44 10.88 18.70
C ALA A 19 -37.20 11.65 17.40
N TYR A 20 -36.48 12.79 17.49
CA TYR A 20 -36.13 13.59 16.32
C TYR A 20 -35.16 12.85 15.39
N ALA A 21 -34.12 12.23 15.94
CA ALA A 21 -33.16 11.45 15.17
C ALA A 21 -33.84 10.26 14.47
N GLY A 22 -34.72 9.55 15.17
CA GLY A 22 -35.50 8.46 14.60
C GLY A 22 -36.43 8.92 13.48
N TRP A 23 -37.11 10.06 13.66
CA TRP A 23 -37.95 10.65 12.61
C TRP A 23 -37.12 11.06 11.38
N PHE A 24 -35.98 11.71 11.60
CA PHE A 24 -35.07 12.13 10.54
C PHE A 24 -34.56 10.93 9.75
N GLU A 25 -34.12 9.88 10.45
CA GLU A 25 -33.61 8.66 9.84
C GLU A 25 -34.71 7.87 9.12
N TYR A 26 -35.92 7.82 9.67
CA TYR A 26 -37.07 7.22 8.99
C TYR A 26 -37.40 7.97 7.68
N ARG A 27 -37.38 9.30 7.73
CA ARG A 27 -37.61 10.13 6.54
C ARG A 27 -36.50 9.92 5.51
N ARG A 28 -35.24 9.82 5.94
CA ARG A 28 -34.09 9.50 5.09
C ARG A 28 -34.26 8.13 4.44
N TRP A 29 -34.58 7.10 5.22
CA TRP A 29 -34.78 5.73 4.72
C TRP A 29 -35.87 5.67 3.65
N LYS A 30 -36.98 6.41 3.83
CA LYS A 30 -38.04 6.44 2.82
C LYS A 30 -37.62 7.12 1.50
N GLN A 31 -36.64 8.02 1.52
CA GLN A 31 -36.18 8.76 0.35
C GLN A 31 -35.01 8.06 -0.37
N GLU A 32 -34.06 7.52 0.39
CA GLU A 32 -32.78 7.01 -0.11
C GLU A 32 -32.68 5.47 -0.09
N GLY A 33 -33.65 4.77 0.49
CA GLY A 33 -33.60 3.31 0.61
C GLY A 33 -32.61 2.81 1.68
N PRO A 34 -32.44 1.48 1.79
CA PRO A 34 -31.44 0.88 2.67
C PRO A 34 -30.03 1.20 2.13
N LYS A 35 -29.18 1.80 2.96
CA LYS A 35 -27.77 2.01 2.58
C LYS A 35 -26.99 0.71 2.78
N SER A 36 -26.34 0.23 1.73
CA SER A 36 -25.22 -0.70 1.85
C SER A 36 -24.02 0.05 2.39
N TYR A 37 -23.30 -0.55 3.34
CA TYR A 37 -22.04 0.01 3.84
C TYR A 37 -20.91 -0.87 3.34
N GLY A 38 -19.82 -0.23 2.93
CA GLY A 38 -18.64 -0.94 2.45
C GLY A 38 -17.42 -0.06 2.52
N LEU A 39 -16.33 -0.60 2.02
CA LEU A 39 -15.04 0.05 1.97
C LEU A 39 -15.00 0.97 0.74
N THR A 40 -14.48 2.18 0.87
CA THR A 40 -14.39 3.17 -0.23
C THR A 40 -12.97 3.72 -0.27
N TYR A 41 -12.34 3.72 -1.44
CA TYR A 41 -10.99 4.24 -1.65
C TYR A 41 -11.03 5.71 -2.08
N ASP A 42 -10.22 6.53 -1.42
CA ASP A 42 -9.99 7.94 -1.75
C ASP A 42 -8.62 8.08 -2.45
N PRO A 43 -8.60 8.36 -3.76
CA PRO A 43 -7.36 8.49 -4.53
C PRO A 43 -6.56 9.76 -4.19
N GLU A 44 -7.19 10.81 -3.63
CA GLU A 44 -6.49 12.06 -3.30
C GLU A 44 -5.59 11.88 -2.07
N THR A 45 -6.07 11.12 -1.08
CA THR A 45 -5.34 10.86 0.16
C THR A 45 -4.66 9.50 0.19
N ASN A 46 -4.94 8.65 -0.81
CA ASN A 46 -4.51 7.24 -0.86
C ASN A 46 -4.92 6.47 0.40
N THR A 47 -6.15 6.72 0.88
CA THR A 47 -6.70 6.06 2.07
C THR A 47 -8.01 5.37 1.76
N THR A 48 -8.36 4.41 2.61
CA THR A 48 -9.61 3.67 2.47
C THR A 48 -10.45 3.81 3.73
N HIS A 49 -11.74 4.12 3.58
CA HIS A 49 -12.64 4.38 4.70
C HIS A 49 -13.97 3.62 4.55
N VAL A 50 -14.64 3.36 5.66
CA VAL A 50 -15.97 2.73 5.64
C VAL A 50 -17.02 3.82 5.40
N GLY A 51 -17.76 3.67 4.31
CA GLY A 51 -18.76 4.63 3.85
C GLY A 51 -20.09 3.97 3.50
N ALA A 52 -21.07 4.81 3.16
CA ALA A 52 -22.26 4.33 2.48
C ALA A 52 -21.94 4.14 0.99
N LEU A 53 -22.24 2.96 0.47
CA LEU A 53 -22.18 2.65 -0.95
C LEU A 53 -23.48 3.10 -1.62
N ALA A 54 -23.39 3.56 -2.87
CA ALA A 54 -24.58 3.82 -3.68
C ALA A 54 -25.31 2.49 -4.01
N GLU A 55 -26.59 2.59 -4.38
CA GLU A 55 -27.33 1.40 -4.83
C GLU A 55 -26.66 0.81 -6.08
N GLY A 56 -26.22 -0.45 -5.98
CA GLY A 56 -25.56 -1.18 -7.07
C GLY A 56 -24.04 -0.95 -7.18
N GLU A 57 -23.44 -0.25 -6.22
CA GLU A 57 -22.00 -0.11 -6.12
C GLU A 57 -21.45 -1.21 -5.20
N ASP A 58 -20.47 -1.96 -5.70
CA ASP A 58 -19.70 -2.91 -4.89
C ASP A 58 -18.60 -2.15 -4.13
N GLY A 59 -18.41 -2.51 -2.86
CA GLY A 59 -17.37 -1.88 -2.05
C GLY A 59 -15.97 -2.16 -2.59
N PHE A 60 -15.05 -1.25 -2.32
CA PHE A 60 -13.63 -1.40 -2.65
C PHE A 60 -13.07 -2.69 -2.06
N ASP A 61 -12.51 -3.55 -2.93
CA ASP A 61 -11.79 -4.75 -2.56
C ASP A 61 -10.28 -4.50 -2.62
N PRO A 62 -9.55 -4.53 -1.47
CA PRO A 62 -8.11 -4.35 -1.46
C PRO A 62 -7.35 -5.50 -2.14
N GLU A 63 -7.97 -6.68 -2.33
CA GLU A 63 -7.34 -7.80 -3.04
C GLU A 63 -7.32 -7.59 -4.57
N GLU A 64 -8.26 -6.80 -5.10
CA GLU A 64 -8.35 -6.46 -6.53
C GLU A 64 -7.61 -5.16 -6.89
N PHE A 65 -7.14 -4.41 -5.89
CA PHE A 65 -6.51 -3.11 -6.11
C PHE A 65 -5.01 -3.22 -6.41
N GLU A 66 -4.61 -2.78 -7.62
CA GLU A 66 -3.20 -2.63 -8.00
C GLU A 66 -2.79 -1.16 -7.95
N PRO A 67 -1.90 -0.74 -7.02
CA PRO A 67 -1.40 0.63 -6.99
C PRO A 67 -0.57 0.93 -8.24
N VAL A 68 -0.84 2.07 -8.89
CA VAL A 68 -0.01 2.55 -9.99
C VAL A 68 1.37 2.88 -9.41
N ASN A 69 2.35 2.05 -9.74
CA ASN A 69 3.74 2.27 -9.33
C ASN A 69 4.33 3.34 -10.24
N GLU A 70 4.27 4.62 -9.84
CA GLU A 70 4.85 5.76 -10.59
C GLU A 70 6.40 5.70 -10.70
N GLN A 71 7.02 4.58 -10.29
CA GLN A 71 8.46 4.36 -10.22
C GLN A 71 8.94 3.29 -11.23
N GLN A 72 8.33 3.21 -12.41
CA GLN A 72 8.77 2.35 -13.51
C GLN A 72 9.24 3.21 -14.70
N ASP A 73 10.32 3.97 -14.53
CA ASP A 73 11.08 4.51 -15.67
C ASP A 73 12.59 4.63 -15.39
N ASP A 74 13.02 4.65 -14.11
CA ASP A 74 14.43 4.90 -13.79
C ASP A 74 15.23 3.67 -13.30
N THR A 75 14.61 2.51 -13.07
CA THR A 75 15.30 1.34 -12.47
C THR A 75 15.95 0.38 -13.47
N ASP A 76 15.48 0.34 -14.72
CA ASP A 76 16.09 -0.51 -15.75
C ASP A 76 17.43 0.07 -16.27
N ALA A 77 17.59 1.40 -16.23
CA ALA A 77 18.83 2.06 -16.68
C ALA A 77 20.02 1.85 -15.73
N VAL A 78 19.78 1.62 -14.44
CA VAL A 78 20.85 1.43 -13.43
C VAL A 78 21.29 -0.03 -13.33
N ALA A 79 20.38 -0.98 -13.61
CA ALA A 79 20.69 -2.41 -13.64
C ALA A 79 21.63 -2.76 -14.80
N GLU A 80 21.47 -2.11 -15.96
CA GLU A 80 22.33 -2.33 -17.13
C GLU A 80 23.76 -1.80 -16.93
N GLN A 81 23.95 -0.72 -16.16
CA GLN A 81 25.28 -0.18 -15.85
C GLN A 81 26.05 -1.03 -14.81
N CYS A 82 25.38 -1.58 -13.79
CA CYS A 82 26.02 -2.49 -12.82
C CYS A 82 26.44 -3.84 -13.43
N ALA A 83 25.74 -4.29 -14.48
CA ALA A 83 26.10 -5.51 -15.21
C ALA A 83 27.30 -5.30 -16.16
N ALA A 84 27.41 -4.12 -16.79
CA ALA A 84 28.50 -3.82 -17.71
C ALA A 84 29.87 -3.65 -17.03
N ASP A 85 29.92 -3.10 -15.82
CA ASP A 85 31.18 -2.90 -15.07
C ASP A 85 31.73 -4.19 -14.40
N THR A 86 30.95 -5.27 -14.36
CA THR A 86 31.38 -6.53 -13.71
C THR A 86 32.19 -7.43 -14.65
N GLU A 87 32.08 -7.27 -15.98
CA GLU A 87 32.74 -8.18 -16.93
C GLU A 87 34.21 -7.84 -17.21
N ASP A 88 34.66 -6.60 -17.01
CA ASP A 88 36.04 -6.18 -17.35
C ASP A 88 37.08 -6.54 -16.26
N HIS A 89 36.64 -6.90 -15.04
CA HIS A 89 37.54 -7.27 -13.94
C HIS A 89 37.78 -8.77 -13.77
N ALA A 90 37.11 -9.65 -14.53
CA ALA A 90 37.23 -11.10 -14.37
C ALA A 90 38.35 -11.75 -15.21
N GLU A 91 38.97 -11.05 -16.17
CA GLU A 91 39.99 -11.65 -17.06
C GLU A 91 41.45 -11.39 -16.65
N GLN A 92 41.73 -10.46 -15.72
CA GLN A 92 43.12 -10.18 -15.32
C GLN A 92 43.69 -11.15 -14.27
N GLY A 93 42.87 -12.01 -13.67
CA GLY A 93 43.30 -12.94 -12.61
C GLY A 93 43.88 -14.29 -13.08
N ARG A 94 43.71 -14.68 -14.35
CA ARG A 94 44.08 -16.04 -14.81
C ARG A 94 45.48 -16.18 -15.41
N ASN A 95 46.16 -15.08 -15.75
CA ASN A 95 47.49 -15.12 -16.41
C ASN A 95 48.69 -15.00 -15.47
N ALA A 96 48.48 -14.88 -14.15
CA ALA A 96 49.57 -14.68 -13.19
C ALA A 96 50.13 -15.98 -12.58
N ASP A 97 49.39 -17.09 -12.65
CA ASP A 97 49.73 -18.29 -11.85
C ASP A 97 50.59 -19.34 -12.59
N ASP A 98 50.68 -19.26 -13.92
CA ASP A 98 51.45 -20.25 -14.72
C ASP A 98 52.96 -19.95 -14.80
N ARG A 99 53.43 -18.85 -14.19
CA ARG A 99 54.87 -18.49 -14.12
C ARG A 99 55.61 -19.07 -12.91
N ARG A 100 54.96 -19.88 -12.07
CA ARG A 100 55.56 -20.48 -10.85
C ARG A 100 55.93 -21.96 -10.99
N LYS A 101 56.16 -22.47 -12.21
CA LYS A 101 56.70 -23.83 -12.43
C LYS A 101 57.88 -23.82 -13.39
N ASP A 102 59.06 -23.43 -12.90
CA ASP A 102 60.34 -24.14 -13.16
C ASP A 102 61.52 -23.35 -12.57
N PRO A 103 62.11 -23.76 -11.44
CA PRO A 103 63.31 -23.12 -10.91
C PRO A 103 64.60 -23.83 -11.35
N ASP A 104 64.66 -24.50 -12.52
CA ASP A 104 65.89 -25.23 -12.88
C ASP A 104 66.12 -25.52 -14.39
N ARG A 105 66.29 -24.47 -15.19
CA ARG A 105 66.99 -24.60 -16.49
C ARG A 105 68.04 -23.50 -16.70
N ARG A 106 69.19 -23.76 -16.07
CA ARG A 106 70.49 -23.86 -16.73
C ARG A 106 70.85 -22.72 -17.70
N ASN A 107 71.51 -21.73 -17.12
CA ASN A 107 72.80 -21.24 -17.57
C ASN A 107 73.56 -22.28 -18.43
N ARG A 108 73.47 -22.16 -19.75
CA ARG A 108 74.41 -22.78 -20.69
C ARG A 108 74.39 -22.01 -22.00
N GLN A 109 75.58 -21.52 -22.35
CA GLN A 109 76.03 -21.05 -23.65
C GLN A 109 75.86 -19.54 -23.91
N GLY A 110 76.76 -18.78 -23.29
CA GLY A 110 77.52 -17.79 -24.04
C GLY A 110 78.81 -18.45 -24.58
N THR A 111 79.06 -18.26 -25.87
CA THR A 111 80.34 -17.95 -26.53
C THR A 111 80.02 -17.61 -27.97
#